data_AF-A0A1G4JZT7-F1
#
_entry.id   AF-A0A1G4JZT7-F1
#
_cell.length_a   1.000
_cell.length_b   1.000
_cell.length_c   1.000
_cell.angle_alpha   90.00
_cell.angle_beta   90.00
_cell.angle_gamma   90.00
#
_symmetry.space_group_name_H-M   'P 1'
#
loop_
_entity.id
_entity.type
_entity.pdbx_description
1 polymer ?
#
loop_
_entity_poly.entity_id
_entity_poly.type
_entity_poly.pdbx_seq_one_letter_code
_entity_poly.pdbx_strand_id
1 'polypeptide(L)'
;MDLNPIFAKHLDLYEILKFSVQVPEDVTAIGAIQIKRNFRQQALKYHPDKNPNNPAAISTFHLLEVASNLLSNPDSKNKYDQWYIQTFLRQRNLDLQREQQRQKLYNREQATSPQTNRTYDTTDHEKYGQLLRKLKHFKIPYGDWQHFDKSPRHPLGRLRDSCTLRLELSNSRKSQDKNLLMDSLSYAFQTKVTKVYYSSRNDYKNDNIIVAYATFDTIQDTLRILQEWNSCLEPGHADSTRRSGIEGVSPKVSPSIFTYRATTELRPEIQDALTNRTIVIE
;
A
#
# COMPACT_ATOMS: atom_id res chain seq x y z
N MET A 1 15.92 -4.74 -57.81
CA MET A 1 15.30 -5.05 -56.50
C MET A 1 14.34 -3.91 -56.19
N ASP A 2 13.07 -4.22 -55.99
CA ASP A 2 12.03 -3.22 -55.83
C ASP A 2 12.03 -2.65 -54.40
N LEU A 3 11.90 -1.33 -54.27
CA LEU A 3 11.83 -0.64 -52.96
C LEU A 3 10.41 -0.65 -52.37
N ASN A 4 9.40 -0.93 -53.19
CA ASN A 4 7.99 -0.99 -52.81
C ASN A 4 7.69 -1.81 -51.55
N PRO A 5 8.22 -3.04 -51.36
CA PRO A 5 7.98 -3.81 -50.13
C PRO A 5 8.58 -3.16 -48.87
N ILE A 6 9.67 -2.40 -49.02
CA ILE A 6 10.34 -1.72 -47.90
C ILE A 6 9.54 -0.49 -47.48
N PHE A 7 9.03 0.27 -48.45
CA PHE A 7 8.15 1.39 -48.20
C PHE A 7 6.84 0.95 -47.55
N ALA A 8 6.23 -0.13 -48.05
CA ALA A 8 5.00 -0.68 -47.48
C ALA A 8 5.19 -1.13 -46.01
N LYS A 9 6.32 -1.77 -45.71
CA LYS A 9 6.63 -2.26 -44.35
C LYS A 9 7.27 -1.21 -43.43
N HIS A 10 7.57 -0.01 -43.93
CA HIS A 10 8.31 1.03 -43.19
C HIS A 10 9.58 0.47 -42.51
N LEU A 11 10.44 -0.19 -43.28
CA LEU A 11 11.68 -0.78 -42.76
C LEU A 11 12.84 0.21 -42.81
N ASP A 12 13.54 0.39 -41.68
CA ASP A 12 14.77 1.19 -41.60
C ASP A 12 16.01 0.34 -41.93
N LEU A 13 16.50 0.46 -43.17
CA LEU A 13 17.72 -0.20 -43.65
C LEU A 13 18.99 0.29 -42.96
N TYR A 14 19.03 1.54 -42.48
CA TYR A 14 20.19 2.07 -41.76
C TYR A 14 20.27 1.48 -40.37
N GLU A 15 19.15 1.35 -39.68
CA GLU A 15 19.08 0.71 -38.36
C GLU A 15 19.45 -0.78 -38.46
N ILE A 16 18.99 -1.47 -39.50
CA ILE A 16 19.33 -2.89 -39.77
C ILE A 16 20.85 -3.06 -39.91
N LEU A 17 21.52 -2.15 -40.63
CA LEU A 17 22.98 -2.12 -40.78
C LEU A 17 23.71 -1.45 -39.61
N LYS A 18 23.00 -1.07 -38.54
CA LYS A 18 23.53 -0.45 -37.32
C LYS A 18 24.24 0.88 -37.56
N PHE A 19 23.70 1.71 -38.46
CA PHE A 19 24.06 3.12 -38.56
C PHE A 19 23.20 3.96 -37.63
N SER A 20 23.81 4.92 -36.93
CA SER A 20 23.09 5.97 -36.20
C SER A 20 22.96 7.17 -37.11
N VAL A 21 21.80 7.35 -37.72
CA VAL A 21 21.48 8.52 -38.53
C VAL A 21 20.67 9.48 -37.67
N GLN A 22 21.16 10.71 -37.51
CA GLN A 22 20.48 11.73 -36.73
C GLN A 22 20.06 12.93 -37.57
N VAL A 23 20.93 13.34 -38.48
CA VAL A 23 20.79 14.52 -39.32
C VAL A 23 20.75 14.06 -40.79
N PRO A 24 20.06 14.78 -41.70
CA PRO A 24 20.08 14.44 -43.12
C PRO A 24 21.50 14.36 -43.72
N GLU A 25 22.45 15.11 -43.17
CA GLU A 25 23.87 15.08 -43.56
C GLU A 25 24.52 13.71 -43.31
N ASP A 26 24.13 13.00 -42.25
CA ASP A 26 24.66 11.67 -41.93
C ASP A 26 24.36 10.65 -43.04
N VAL A 27 23.17 10.75 -43.66
CA VAL A 27 22.75 9.90 -44.77
C VAL A 27 23.69 10.05 -45.96
N THR A 28 24.08 11.29 -46.25
CA THR A 28 25.00 11.62 -47.34
C THR A 28 26.43 11.18 -47.06
N ALA A 29 26.84 11.18 -45.79
CA ALA A 29 28.18 10.75 -45.36
C ALA A 29 28.40 9.23 -45.45
N ILE A 30 27.34 8.43 -45.44
CA ILE A 30 27.43 6.95 -45.47
C ILE A 30 27.80 6.47 -46.89
N GLY A 31 29.07 6.15 -47.10
CA GLY A 31 29.58 5.60 -48.36
C GLY A 31 29.37 4.08 -48.52
N ALA A 32 29.40 3.59 -49.77
CA ALA A 32 29.25 2.16 -50.09
C ALA A 32 30.29 1.26 -49.38
N ILE A 33 31.49 1.78 -49.11
CA ILE A 33 32.55 1.07 -48.38
C ILE A 33 32.12 0.79 -46.93
N GLN A 34 31.50 1.77 -46.27
CA GLN A 34 31.03 1.64 -44.88
C GLN A 34 29.85 0.66 -44.80
N ILE A 35 28.93 0.73 -45.76
CA ILE A 35 27.80 -0.22 -45.89
C ILE A 35 28.30 -1.66 -46.00
N LYS A 36 29.27 -1.92 -46.88
CA LYS A 36 29.87 -3.26 -47.06
C LYS A 36 30.62 -3.72 -45.81
N ARG A 37 31.32 -2.81 -45.12
CA ARG A 37 32.03 -3.13 -43.87
C ARG A 37 31.06 -3.56 -42.77
N ASN A 38 30.00 -2.78 -42.53
CA ASN A 38 29.02 -3.10 -41.49
C ASN A 38 28.20 -4.35 -41.83
N PHE A 39 27.85 -4.53 -43.11
CA PHE A 39 27.24 -5.77 -43.57
C PHE A 39 28.11 -6.99 -43.24
N ARG A 40 29.41 -6.98 -43.56
CA ARG A 40 30.31 -8.09 -43.23
C ARG A 40 30.36 -8.38 -41.73
N GLN A 41 30.41 -7.34 -40.89
CA GLN A 41 30.42 -7.51 -39.44
C GLN A 41 29.12 -8.14 -38.92
N GLN A 42 27.96 -7.66 -39.37
CA GLN A 42 26.66 -8.19 -38.95
C GLN A 42 26.40 -9.59 -39.55
N ALA A 43 26.80 -9.83 -40.80
CA ALA A 43 26.70 -11.12 -41.48
C ALA A 43 27.48 -12.20 -40.73
N LEU A 44 28.69 -11.91 -40.24
CA LEU A 44 29.46 -12.85 -39.42
C LEU A 44 28.77 -13.19 -38.09
N LYS A 45 28.01 -12.24 -37.53
CA LYS A 45 27.27 -12.42 -36.27
C LYS A 45 26.00 -13.26 -36.46
N TYR A 46 25.26 -13.00 -37.53
CA TYR A 46 23.96 -13.64 -37.81
C TYR A 46 24.05 -14.75 -38.87
N HIS A 47 25.25 -15.21 -39.22
CA HIS A 47 25.43 -16.23 -40.24
C HIS A 47 24.66 -17.52 -39.92
N PRO A 48 23.96 -18.15 -40.88
CA PRO A 48 23.18 -19.36 -40.65
C PRO A 48 24.03 -20.54 -40.14
N ASP A 49 25.27 -20.66 -40.64
CA ASP A 49 26.22 -21.72 -40.21
C ASP A 49 26.60 -21.62 -38.72
N LYS A 50 26.73 -20.40 -38.19
CA LYS A 50 27.04 -20.19 -36.77
C LYS A 50 25.80 -20.24 -35.88
N ASN A 51 24.61 -20.09 -36.47
CA ASN A 51 23.34 -19.99 -35.76
C ASN A 51 22.30 -20.99 -36.32
N PRO A 52 22.58 -22.30 -36.38
CA PRO A 52 21.71 -23.28 -37.05
C PRO A 52 20.33 -23.44 -36.39
N ASN A 53 20.23 -23.20 -35.09
CA ASN A 53 19.00 -23.38 -34.32
C ASN A 53 18.22 -22.07 -34.08
N ASN A 54 18.63 -20.95 -34.69
CA ASN A 54 18.03 -19.65 -34.44
C ASN A 54 17.35 -19.10 -35.71
N PRO A 55 16.03 -19.32 -35.88
CA PRO A 55 15.29 -18.80 -37.04
C PRO A 55 15.28 -17.27 -37.10
N ALA A 56 15.39 -16.58 -35.95
CA ALA A 56 15.47 -15.13 -35.92
C ALA A 56 16.78 -14.63 -36.54
N ALA A 57 17.92 -15.29 -36.25
CA ALA A 57 19.22 -14.93 -36.85
C ALA A 57 19.22 -15.13 -38.37
N ILE A 58 18.55 -16.17 -38.85
CA ILE A 58 18.39 -16.41 -40.30
C ILE A 58 17.58 -15.27 -40.93
N SER A 59 16.46 -14.88 -40.31
CA SER A 59 15.63 -13.77 -40.81
C SER A 59 16.38 -12.43 -40.83
N THR A 60 17.18 -12.13 -39.80
CA THR A 60 17.97 -10.88 -39.75
C THR A 60 19.09 -10.90 -40.77
N PHE A 61 19.71 -12.05 -41.03
CA PHE A 61 20.71 -12.22 -42.09
C PHE A 61 20.12 -11.90 -43.47
N HIS A 62 18.92 -12.42 -43.78
CA HIS A 62 18.24 -12.09 -45.03
C HIS A 62 17.90 -10.60 -45.14
N LEU A 63 17.46 -9.96 -44.05
CA LEU A 63 17.22 -8.51 -44.03
C LEU A 63 18.50 -7.70 -44.24
N LEU A 64 19.62 -8.13 -43.66
CA LEU A 64 20.94 -7.51 -43.85
C LEU A 64 21.40 -7.60 -45.30
N GLU A 65 21.18 -8.75 -45.94
CA GLU A 65 21.51 -8.97 -47.34
C GLU A 65 20.68 -8.07 -48.26
N VAL A 66 19.36 -8.01 -48.04
CA VAL A 66 18.45 -7.11 -48.77
C VAL A 66 18.86 -5.65 -48.58
N ALA A 67 19.16 -5.22 -47.34
CA ALA A 67 19.59 -3.87 -47.03
C ALA A 67 20.90 -3.49 -47.72
N SER A 68 21.91 -4.38 -47.66
CA SER A 68 23.21 -4.13 -48.29
C SER A 68 23.11 -4.05 -49.81
N ASN A 69 22.32 -4.93 -50.44
CA ASN A 69 22.14 -4.96 -51.89
C ASN A 69 21.43 -3.69 -52.41
N LEU A 70 20.44 -3.19 -51.67
CA LEU A 70 19.71 -1.98 -52.06
C LEU A 70 20.50 -0.70 -51.84
N LEU A 71 21.24 -0.61 -50.73
CA LEU A 71 22.07 0.56 -50.41
C LEU A 71 23.40 0.58 -51.17
N SER A 72 23.83 -0.54 -51.77
CA SER A 72 25.04 -0.58 -52.59
C SER A 72 24.84 0.01 -53.99
N ASN A 73 23.61 0.08 -54.49
CA ASN A 73 23.30 0.65 -55.80
C ASN A 73 22.93 2.15 -55.64
N PRO A 74 23.57 3.06 -56.39
CA PRO A 74 23.40 4.50 -56.18
C PRO A 74 21.96 4.98 -56.45
N ASP A 75 21.30 4.46 -57.48
CA ASP A 75 19.94 4.87 -57.85
C ASP A 75 18.89 4.46 -56.82
N SER A 76 18.99 3.23 -56.30
CA SER A 76 18.07 2.75 -55.25
C SER A 76 18.38 3.38 -53.91
N LYS A 77 19.66 3.65 -53.61
CA LYS A 77 20.07 4.40 -52.43
C LYS A 77 19.45 5.79 -52.46
N ASN A 78 19.62 6.56 -53.54
CA ASN A 78 19.07 7.92 -53.64
C ASN A 78 17.55 7.98 -53.40
N LYS A 79 16.79 7.03 -53.96
CA LYS A 79 15.33 6.94 -53.73
C LYS A 79 14.99 6.60 -52.28
N TYR A 80 15.75 5.69 -51.67
CA TYR A 80 15.58 5.31 -50.28
C TYR A 80 15.94 6.46 -49.33
N ASP A 81 17.06 7.17 -49.57
CA ASP A 81 17.53 8.30 -48.77
C ASP A 81 16.49 9.43 -48.74
N GLN A 82 15.90 9.76 -49.89
CA GLN A 82 14.82 10.75 -49.98
C GLN A 82 13.59 10.35 -49.16
N TRP A 83 13.15 9.09 -49.31
CA TRP A 83 12.04 8.55 -48.54
C TRP A 83 12.34 8.55 -47.05
N TYR A 84 13.55 8.11 -46.65
CA TYR A 84 14.01 8.05 -45.27
C TYR A 84 14.00 9.42 -44.57
N ILE A 85 14.49 10.45 -45.27
CA ILE A 85 14.48 11.83 -44.76
C ILE A 85 13.03 12.32 -44.60
N GLN A 86 12.16 12.02 -45.56
CA GLN A 86 10.77 12.49 -45.54
C GLN A 86 9.90 11.79 -44.47
N THR A 87 10.15 10.51 -44.21
CA THR A 87 9.36 9.70 -43.27
C THR A 87 10.00 9.68 -41.89
N PHE A 88 11.11 8.95 -41.72
CA PHE A 88 11.71 8.66 -40.42
C PHE A 88 12.31 9.89 -39.75
N LEU A 89 13.16 10.66 -40.44
CA LEU A 89 13.76 11.85 -39.83
C LEU A 89 12.70 12.90 -39.48
N ARG A 90 11.71 13.09 -40.35
CA ARG A 90 10.58 13.99 -40.08
C ARG A 90 9.75 13.54 -38.88
N GLN A 91 9.36 12.26 -38.83
CA GLN A 91 8.59 11.70 -37.70
C GLN A 91 9.34 11.86 -36.40
N ARG A 92 10.63 11.50 -36.38
CA ARG A 92 11.48 11.61 -35.20
C ARG A 92 11.61 13.05 -34.71
N ASN A 93 11.76 14.02 -35.62
CA ASN A 93 11.79 15.44 -35.26
C ASN A 93 10.46 15.91 -34.65
N LEU A 94 9.32 15.44 -35.19
CA LEU A 94 8.00 15.73 -34.62
C LEU A 94 7.84 15.11 -33.22
N ASP A 95 8.32 13.90 -33.02
CA ASP A 95 8.26 13.24 -31.72
C ASP A 95 9.10 13.97 -30.69
N LEU A 96 10.34 14.35 -31.02
CA LEU A 96 11.18 15.19 -30.15
C LEU A 96 10.50 16.51 -29.76
N GLN A 97 9.81 17.16 -30.70
CA GLN A 97 9.02 18.36 -30.40
C GLN A 97 7.86 18.07 -29.44
N ARG A 98 7.14 16.97 -29.64
CA ARG A 98 6.06 16.53 -28.73
C ARG A 98 6.59 16.24 -27.33
N GLU A 99 7.77 15.61 -27.22
CA GLU A 99 8.38 15.34 -25.92
C GLU A 99 8.76 16.64 -25.19
N GLN A 100 9.34 17.59 -25.91
CA GLN A 100 9.65 18.91 -25.34
C GLN A 100 8.38 19.63 -24.86
N GLN A 101 7.29 19.55 -25.63
CA GLN A 101 5.99 20.11 -25.22
C GLN A 101 5.44 19.39 -23.98
N ARG A 102 5.50 18.06 -23.95
CA ARG A 102 5.08 17.24 -22.81
C ARG A 102 5.88 17.59 -21.56
N GLN A 103 7.20 17.76 -21.66
CA GLN A 103 8.04 18.19 -20.55
C GLN A 103 7.69 19.60 -20.06
N LYS A 104 7.43 20.55 -20.96
CA LYS A 104 6.99 21.89 -20.59
C LYS A 104 5.65 21.86 -19.86
N LEU A 105 4.69 21.06 -20.32
CA LEU A 105 3.41 20.85 -19.66
C LEU A 105 3.60 20.23 -18.27
N TYR A 106 4.40 19.16 -18.17
CA TYR A 106 4.71 18.51 -16.90
C TYR A 106 5.33 19.49 -15.89
N ASN A 107 6.30 20.29 -16.31
CA ASN A 107 6.92 21.30 -15.45
C ASN A 107 5.90 22.37 -14.99
N ARG A 108 4.98 22.76 -15.88
CA ARG A 108 3.89 23.68 -15.54
C ARG A 108 2.91 23.05 -14.55
N GLU A 109 2.54 21.78 -14.74
CA GLU A 109 1.68 21.02 -13.83
C GLU A 109 2.33 20.77 -12.48
N GLN A 110 3.64 20.53 -12.43
CA GLN A 110 4.38 20.45 -11.17
C GLN A 110 4.47 21.81 -10.46
N ALA A 111 4.68 22.90 -11.21
CA ALA A 111 4.71 24.25 -10.64
C ALA A 111 3.32 24.72 -10.17
N THR A 112 2.25 24.23 -10.82
CA THR A 112 0.85 24.56 -10.48
C THR A 112 0.24 23.56 -9.51
N SER A 113 0.84 22.37 -9.35
CA SER A 113 0.42 21.40 -8.35
C SER A 113 0.36 22.15 -7.03
N PRO A 114 -0.83 22.23 -6.39
CA PRO A 114 -0.93 22.92 -5.14
C PRO A 114 0.00 22.17 -4.22
N GLN A 115 1.14 22.77 -3.90
CA GLN A 115 1.76 22.51 -2.63
C GLN A 115 0.58 22.64 -1.68
N THR A 116 0.18 21.54 -1.04
CA THR A 116 -0.52 21.63 0.22
C THR A 116 0.50 22.27 1.14
N ASN A 117 0.71 23.58 0.97
CA ASN A 117 0.94 24.47 2.05
C ASN A 117 -0.20 24.07 2.98
N ARG A 118 0.13 23.21 3.93
CA ARG A 118 -0.49 23.27 5.23
C ARG A 118 -0.24 24.72 5.61
N THR A 119 -1.11 25.61 5.17
CA THR A 119 -1.38 26.85 5.85
C THR A 119 -1.67 26.34 7.24
N TYR A 120 -0.64 26.36 8.09
CA TYR A 120 -0.81 26.26 9.50
C TYR A 120 -1.91 27.24 9.78
N ASP A 121 -3.11 26.73 10.02
CA ASP A 121 -4.27 27.57 10.21
C ASP A 121 -3.86 28.43 11.40
N THR A 122 -3.63 29.73 11.16
CA THR A 122 -3.16 30.63 12.21
C THR A 122 -4.17 30.62 13.35
N THR A 123 -5.44 30.35 13.01
CA THR A 123 -6.51 30.10 13.96
C THR A 123 -6.23 28.92 14.89
N ASP A 124 -5.61 27.84 14.42
CA ASP A 124 -5.25 26.69 15.26
C ASP A 124 -4.10 27.04 16.23
N HIS A 125 -3.12 27.83 15.76
CA HIS A 125 -2.03 28.32 16.60
C HIS A 125 -2.52 29.32 17.65
N GLU A 126 -3.46 30.19 17.27
CA GLU A 126 -4.11 31.15 18.16
C GLU A 126 -4.96 30.44 19.22
N LYS A 127 -5.80 29.47 18.83
CA LYS A 127 -6.60 28.66 19.77
C LYS A 127 -5.70 27.91 20.75
N TYR A 128 -4.63 27.30 20.27
CA TYR A 128 -3.65 26.61 21.10
C TYR A 128 -2.98 27.57 22.10
N GLY A 129 -2.53 28.73 21.63
CA GLY A 129 -1.96 29.77 22.49
C GLY A 129 -2.95 30.31 23.54
N GLN A 130 -4.23 30.48 23.19
CA GLN A 130 -5.28 30.85 24.15
C GLN A 130 -5.46 29.78 25.22
N LEU A 131 -5.46 28.50 24.85
CA LEU A 131 -5.55 27.38 25.77
C LEU A 131 -4.37 27.38 26.76
N LEU A 132 -3.14 27.57 26.29
CA LEU A 132 -1.96 27.68 27.16
C LEU A 132 -2.08 28.81 28.18
N ARG A 133 -2.58 29.98 27.76
CA ARG A 133 -2.81 31.13 28.67
C ARG A 133 -3.89 30.82 29.71
N LYS A 134 -4.97 30.13 29.32
CA LYS A 134 -6.02 29.68 30.25
C LYS A 134 -5.46 28.68 31.27
N LEU A 135 -4.72 27.67 30.82
CA LEU A 135 -4.06 26.70 31.71
C LEU A 135 -3.10 27.39 32.70
N LYS A 136 -2.32 28.36 32.20
CA LYS A 136 -1.46 29.22 33.04
C LYS A 136 -2.25 29.97 34.10
N HIS A 137 -3.34 30.62 33.68
CA HIS A 137 -4.20 31.42 34.55
C HIS A 137 -4.83 30.56 35.65
N PHE A 138 -5.30 29.36 35.31
CA PHE A 138 -5.88 28.40 36.24
C PHE A 138 -4.85 27.57 37.04
N LYS A 139 -3.54 27.82 36.86
CA LYS A 139 -2.45 27.09 37.53
C LYS A 139 -2.48 25.58 37.33
N ILE A 140 -2.98 25.13 36.18
CA ILE A 140 -2.99 23.70 35.81
C ILE A 140 -1.58 23.33 35.34
N PRO A 141 -0.94 22.28 35.91
CA PRO A 141 0.40 21.88 35.50
C PRO A 141 0.40 21.44 34.03
N TYR A 142 1.36 21.96 33.26
CA TYR A 142 1.61 21.53 31.89
C TYR A 142 2.26 20.14 31.95
N GLY A 143 1.48 19.08 31.77
CA GLY A 143 2.03 17.73 31.67
C GLY A 143 2.76 17.52 30.32
N ASP A 144 3.73 16.61 30.29
CA ASP A 144 4.48 16.24 29.08
C ASP A 144 3.55 15.70 27.97
N TRP A 145 3.30 16.53 26.96
CA TRP A 145 2.45 16.17 25.81
C TRP A 145 3.18 15.42 24.69
N GLN A 146 4.44 14.99 24.93
CA GLN A 146 5.27 14.30 23.93
C GLN A 146 4.77 12.90 23.52
N HIS A 147 3.71 12.37 24.14
CA HIS A 147 3.28 10.99 23.92
C HIS A 147 1.87 10.83 23.34
N PHE A 148 1.48 11.69 22.39
CA PHE A 148 0.55 11.26 21.32
C PHE A 148 1.35 10.58 20.20
N ASP A 149 2.09 9.52 20.53
CA ASP A 149 2.78 8.71 19.52
C ASP A 149 1.75 7.91 18.71
N LYS A 150 1.73 8.13 17.39
CA LYS A 150 0.88 7.42 16.41
C LYS A 150 1.17 5.91 16.31
N SER A 151 2.08 5.39 17.13
CA SER A 151 2.49 3.98 17.15
C SER A 151 3.13 3.64 18.51
N PRO A 152 2.38 3.04 19.45
CA PRO A 152 2.91 2.77 20.79
C PRO A 152 3.94 1.64 20.76
N ARG A 153 5.11 1.89 21.35
CA ARG A 153 6.25 0.94 21.47
C ARG A 153 6.00 -0.25 22.41
N HIS A 154 4.78 -0.47 22.87
CA HIS A 154 4.39 -1.65 23.66
C HIS A 154 3.32 -2.46 22.92
N PRO A 155 3.49 -3.79 22.74
CA PRO A 155 2.44 -4.66 22.19
C PRO A 155 1.13 -4.62 23.01
N LEU A 156 1.19 -4.16 24.26
CA LEU A 156 0.06 -3.87 25.15
C LEU A 156 -0.92 -2.81 24.61
N GLY A 157 -0.51 -1.97 23.64
CA GLY A 157 -1.40 -0.99 23.03
C GLY A 157 -2.34 -1.58 21.98
N ARG A 158 -1.89 -2.59 21.23
CA ARG A 158 -2.60 -3.10 20.04
C ARG A 158 -3.81 -3.96 20.39
N LEU A 159 -3.75 -4.65 21.52
CA LEU A 159 -4.82 -5.51 22.03
C LEU A 159 -5.62 -4.85 23.16
N ARG A 160 -5.35 -3.58 23.48
CA ARG A 160 -6.00 -2.93 24.64
C ARG A 160 -7.50 -2.85 24.46
N ASP A 161 -7.98 -2.62 23.25
CA ASP A 161 -9.42 -2.58 22.97
C ASP A 161 -10.06 -3.98 22.97
N SER A 162 -9.36 -5.02 22.50
CA SER A 162 -9.85 -6.41 22.58
C SER A 162 -9.82 -6.97 24.00
N CYS A 163 -8.90 -6.50 24.84
CA CYS A 163 -8.80 -6.86 26.26
C CYS A 163 -9.62 -5.95 27.18
N THR A 164 -10.56 -5.15 26.63
CA THR A 164 -11.46 -4.31 27.44
C THR A 164 -12.87 -4.85 27.49
N LEU A 165 -13.37 -5.00 28.72
CA LEU A 165 -14.75 -5.35 28.99
C LEU A 165 -15.50 -4.13 29.53
N ARG A 166 -16.73 -3.96 29.05
CA ARG A 166 -17.74 -3.05 29.58
C ARG A 166 -18.49 -3.77 30.70
N LEU A 167 -18.46 -3.18 31.88
CA LEU A 167 -19.08 -3.67 33.10
C LEU A 167 -20.23 -2.73 33.48
N GLU A 168 -21.40 -3.30 33.70
CA GLU A 168 -22.55 -2.64 34.29
C GLU A 168 -22.56 -3.01 35.77
N LEU A 169 -22.35 -2.02 36.63
CA LEU A 169 -22.15 -2.19 38.07
C LEU A 169 -23.27 -1.51 38.83
N SER A 170 -23.75 -2.13 39.90
CA SER A 170 -24.69 -1.47 40.81
C SER A 170 -24.04 -0.23 41.43
N ASN A 171 -24.73 0.91 41.43
CA ASN A 171 -24.23 2.16 41.98
C ASN A 171 -24.06 2.05 43.50
N SER A 172 -22.82 1.91 43.94
CA SER A 172 -22.43 1.83 45.35
C SER A 172 -21.20 2.69 45.62
N ARG A 173 -20.92 3.03 46.87
CA ARG A 173 -19.69 3.77 47.21
C ARG A 173 -18.42 3.03 46.75
N LYS A 174 -18.42 1.70 46.87
CA LYS A 174 -17.30 0.84 46.44
C LYS A 174 -17.07 0.88 44.93
N SER A 175 -18.13 1.04 44.15
CA SER A 175 -18.04 1.11 42.69
C SER A 175 -17.66 2.49 42.16
N GLN A 176 -17.68 3.52 43.00
CA GLN A 176 -17.23 4.88 42.64
C GLN A 176 -15.72 5.02 42.88
N ASP A 177 -15.21 4.43 43.96
CA ASP A 177 -13.79 4.43 44.27
C ASP A 177 -13.00 3.50 43.36
N LYS A 178 -12.18 4.09 42.48
CA LYS A 178 -11.43 3.36 41.45
C LYS A 178 -10.53 2.26 42.01
N ASN A 179 -9.83 2.51 43.12
CA ASN A 179 -8.88 1.56 43.69
C ASN A 179 -9.61 0.35 44.30
N LEU A 180 -10.65 0.63 45.11
CA LEU A 180 -11.49 -0.41 45.70
C LEU A 180 -12.18 -1.27 44.63
N LEU A 181 -12.65 -0.62 43.56
CA LEU A 181 -13.22 -1.31 42.42
C LEU A 181 -12.16 -2.19 41.73
N MET A 182 -10.96 -1.69 41.42
CA MET A 182 -9.90 -2.51 40.82
C MET A 182 -9.58 -3.74 41.66
N ASP A 183 -9.45 -3.58 42.98
CA ASP A 183 -9.19 -4.68 43.90
C ASP A 183 -10.35 -5.69 43.89
N SER A 184 -11.59 -5.21 43.96
CA SER A 184 -12.79 -6.05 43.92
C SER A 184 -12.93 -6.82 42.62
N LEU A 185 -12.66 -6.19 41.48
CA LEU A 185 -12.69 -6.84 40.17
C LEU A 185 -11.55 -7.85 40.03
N SER A 186 -10.37 -7.53 40.55
CA SER A 186 -9.23 -8.45 40.51
C SER A 186 -9.51 -9.72 41.30
N TYR A 187 -10.16 -9.58 42.46
CA TYR A 187 -10.61 -10.68 43.29
C TYR A 187 -11.76 -11.46 42.62
N ALA A 188 -12.76 -10.75 42.11
CA ALA A 188 -13.94 -11.35 41.49
C ALA A 188 -13.60 -12.15 40.23
N PHE A 189 -12.71 -11.64 39.37
CA PHE A 189 -12.30 -12.30 38.13
C PHE A 189 -11.08 -13.23 38.29
N GLN A 190 -10.42 -13.21 39.45
CA GLN A 190 -9.15 -13.91 39.70
C GLN A 190 -8.07 -13.55 38.68
N THR A 191 -8.09 -12.31 38.19
CA THR A 191 -7.18 -11.82 37.14
C THR A 191 -6.78 -10.40 37.46
N LYS A 192 -5.53 -10.05 37.14
CA LYS A 192 -5.05 -8.69 37.34
C LYS A 192 -5.76 -7.73 36.39
N VAL A 193 -6.39 -6.71 36.96
CA VAL A 193 -6.98 -5.59 36.21
C VAL A 193 -5.93 -4.50 36.07
N THR A 194 -5.56 -4.17 34.84
CA THR A 194 -4.50 -3.18 34.57
C THR A 194 -5.00 -1.75 34.78
N LYS A 195 -6.19 -1.46 34.27
CA LYS A 195 -6.78 -0.11 34.27
C LYS A 195 -8.31 -0.21 34.29
N VAL A 196 -8.93 0.69 35.05
CA VAL A 196 -10.37 0.95 34.98
C VAL A 196 -10.63 2.42 34.62
N TYR A 197 -11.64 2.64 33.79
CA TYR A 197 -12.18 3.94 33.44
C TYR A 197 -13.70 3.92 33.47
N TYR A 198 -14.32 5.02 33.91
CA TYR A 198 -15.77 5.16 33.94
C TYR A 198 -16.29 5.80 32.67
N SER A 199 -17.51 5.45 32.26
CA SER A 199 -18.21 6.13 31.18
C SER A 199 -18.50 7.58 31.57
N SER A 200 -18.30 8.51 30.63
CA SER A 200 -18.67 9.92 30.82
C SER A 200 -20.18 10.15 30.90
N ARG A 201 -20.99 9.15 30.53
CA ARG A 201 -22.45 9.21 30.56
C ARG A 201 -23.05 8.81 31.91
N ASN A 202 -22.25 8.36 32.86
CA ASN A 202 -22.75 7.92 34.17
C ASN A 202 -23.25 9.13 34.96
N ASP A 203 -24.50 9.08 35.43
CA ASP A 203 -25.02 10.01 36.43
C ASP A 203 -25.07 9.33 37.81
N TYR A 204 -24.02 9.54 38.60
CA TYR A 204 -23.88 8.93 39.92
C TYR A 204 -25.00 9.29 40.92
N LYS A 205 -25.80 10.32 40.65
CA LYS A 205 -26.89 10.74 41.54
C LYS A 205 -28.22 10.06 41.20
N ASN A 206 -28.49 9.85 39.92
CA ASN A 206 -29.79 9.41 39.42
C ASN A 206 -29.79 7.96 38.92
N ASP A 207 -28.63 7.44 38.48
CA ASP A 207 -28.55 6.10 37.90
C ASP A 207 -28.32 5.04 38.99
N ASN A 208 -29.09 3.96 38.92
CA ASN A 208 -28.87 2.77 39.74
C ASN A 208 -27.68 1.93 39.24
N ILE A 209 -27.29 2.11 37.97
CA ILE A 209 -26.25 1.33 37.29
C ILE A 209 -25.19 2.29 36.77
N ILE A 210 -23.93 1.96 37.04
CA ILE A 210 -22.76 2.69 36.56
C ILE A 210 -22.07 1.83 35.52
N VAL A 211 -21.71 2.44 34.38
CA VAL A 211 -20.92 1.77 33.35
C VAL A 211 -19.43 2.05 33.59
N ALA A 212 -18.67 0.99 33.82
CA ALA A 212 -17.22 1.02 33.91
C ALA A 212 -16.60 0.17 32.80
N TYR A 213 -15.35 0.44 32.48
CA TYR A 213 -14.58 -0.34 31.53
C TYR A 213 -13.29 -0.80 32.19
N ALA A 214 -13.05 -2.10 32.19
CA ALA A 214 -11.87 -2.72 32.77
C ALA A 214 -10.97 -3.30 31.66
N THR A 215 -9.67 -3.00 31.71
CA THR A 215 -8.65 -3.59 30.82
C THR A 215 -7.94 -4.72 31.55
N PHE A 216 -7.78 -5.86 30.89
CA PHE A 216 -7.03 -7.01 31.38
C PHE A 216 -5.71 -7.17 30.62
N ASP A 217 -4.76 -7.90 31.20
CA ASP A 217 -3.43 -8.09 30.62
C ASP A 217 -3.46 -9.09 29.45
N THR A 218 -4.27 -10.15 29.52
CA THR A 218 -4.34 -11.19 28.48
C THR A 218 -5.74 -11.30 27.85
N ILE A 219 -5.79 -11.65 26.56
CA ILE A 219 -7.05 -11.91 25.85
C ILE A 219 -7.71 -13.22 26.28
N GLN A 220 -6.90 -14.18 26.75
CA GLN A 220 -7.41 -15.46 27.25
C GLN A 220 -8.28 -15.23 28.50
N ASP A 221 -7.84 -14.33 29.39
CA ASP A 221 -8.62 -13.92 30.54
C ASP A 221 -9.93 -13.25 30.15
N THR A 222 -9.92 -12.34 29.18
CA THR A 222 -11.16 -11.66 28.76
C THR A 222 -12.16 -12.61 28.13
N LEU A 223 -11.70 -13.54 27.29
CA LEU A 223 -12.55 -14.57 26.69
C LEU A 223 -13.12 -15.53 27.74
N ARG A 224 -12.29 -15.96 28.70
CA ARG A 224 -12.73 -16.80 29.82
C ARG A 224 -13.83 -16.12 30.61
N ILE A 225 -13.63 -14.85 30.99
CA ILE A 225 -14.62 -14.06 31.73
C ILE A 225 -15.94 -13.95 30.97
N LEU A 226 -15.90 -13.69 29.67
CA LEU A 226 -17.10 -13.60 28.83
C LEU A 226 -17.81 -14.95 28.69
N GLN A 227 -17.06 -16.05 28.52
CA GLN A 227 -17.62 -17.40 28.44
C GLN A 227 -18.27 -17.83 29.76
N GLU A 228 -17.58 -17.58 30.89
CA GLU A 228 -18.13 -17.79 32.23
C GLU A 228 -19.43 -17.01 32.41
N TRP A 229 -19.44 -15.72 32.08
CA TRP A 229 -20.62 -14.87 32.22
C TRP A 229 -21.80 -15.34 31.35
N ASN A 230 -21.55 -15.67 30.07
CA ASN A 230 -22.59 -16.15 29.17
C ASN A 230 -23.17 -17.50 29.60
N SER A 231 -22.33 -18.39 30.14
CA SER A 231 -22.78 -19.69 30.67
C SER A 231 -23.75 -19.53 31.84
N CYS A 232 -23.64 -18.42 32.57
CA CYS A 232 -24.52 -18.10 33.70
C CYS A 232 -25.84 -17.42 33.29
N LEU A 233 -25.96 -17.00 32.02
CA LEU A 233 -27.20 -16.45 31.47
C LEU A 233 -28.13 -17.55 30.93
N GLU A 234 -27.63 -18.77 30.72
CA GLU A 234 -28.41 -19.91 30.21
C GLU A 234 -29.39 -20.46 31.26
N PRO A 235 -30.68 -20.67 30.92
CA PRO A 235 -31.70 -21.10 31.85
C PRO A 235 -31.45 -22.54 32.30
N GLY A 236 -30.88 -22.72 33.49
CA GLY A 236 -30.63 -24.04 34.09
C GLY A 236 -29.38 -24.13 34.95
N HIS A 237 -28.47 -23.15 34.86
CA HIS A 237 -27.30 -23.07 35.74
C HIS A 237 -27.59 -22.12 36.91
N ALA A 238 -27.38 -22.62 38.13
CA ALA A 238 -27.64 -21.88 39.37
C ALA A 238 -26.91 -20.51 39.39
N ASP A 239 -27.59 -19.51 39.94
CA ASP A 239 -27.23 -18.09 40.19
C ASP A 239 -25.89 -17.84 40.94
N SER A 240 -25.00 -18.82 41.04
CA SER A 240 -23.83 -18.84 41.93
C SER A 240 -22.71 -17.85 41.55
N THR A 241 -22.83 -17.16 40.42
CA THR A 241 -21.80 -16.27 39.88
C THR A 241 -22.31 -14.88 39.53
N ARG A 242 -23.49 -14.46 40.01
CA ARG A 242 -23.79 -13.02 40.11
C ARG A 242 -22.86 -12.41 41.16
N ARG A 243 -21.63 -12.14 40.71
CA ARG A 243 -20.56 -11.55 41.50
C ARG A 243 -21.10 -10.24 42.04
N SER A 244 -21.09 -10.10 43.36
CA SER A 244 -21.83 -9.06 44.08
C SER A 244 -21.54 -7.67 43.50
N GLY A 245 -22.58 -7.03 42.97
CA GLY A 245 -22.51 -5.68 42.40
C GLY A 245 -22.14 -5.58 40.91
N ILE A 246 -21.95 -6.70 40.20
CA ILE A 246 -21.83 -6.74 38.74
C ILE A 246 -23.15 -7.23 38.15
N GLU A 247 -23.82 -6.36 37.42
CA GLU A 247 -25.12 -6.64 36.78
C GLU A 247 -24.97 -7.10 35.32
N GLY A 248 -23.90 -6.67 34.65
CA GLY A 248 -23.66 -7.00 33.25
C GLY A 248 -22.18 -6.98 32.88
N VAL A 249 -21.77 -7.94 32.05
CA VAL A 249 -20.44 -7.97 31.42
C VAL A 249 -20.62 -8.10 29.92
N SER A 250 -20.02 -7.18 29.17
CA SER A 250 -20.08 -7.16 27.70
C SER A 250 -18.73 -6.74 27.12
N PRO A 251 -18.39 -7.11 25.87
CA PRO A 251 -17.21 -6.58 25.22
C PRO A 251 -17.36 -5.08 24.97
N LYS A 252 -16.25 -4.32 25.01
CA LYS A 252 -16.27 -2.88 24.74
C LYS A 252 -16.88 -2.54 23.37
N VAL A 253 -16.60 -3.36 22.36
CA VAL A 253 -17.18 -3.25 21.02
C VAL A 253 -18.11 -4.44 20.83
N SER A 254 -19.39 -4.15 20.53
CA SER A 254 -20.37 -5.20 20.29
C SER A 254 -19.97 -6.04 19.06
N PRO A 255 -19.97 -7.38 19.14
CA PRO A 255 -19.68 -8.24 17.99
C PRO A 255 -20.63 -8.00 16.82
N SER A 256 -21.86 -7.57 17.09
CA SER A 256 -22.85 -7.22 16.06
C SER A 256 -22.44 -6.06 15.16
N ILE A 257 -21.45 -5.25 15.56
CA ILE A 257 -20.89 -4.18 14.72
C ILE A 257 -20.10 -4.79 13.54
N PHE A 258 -19.50 -5.96 13.74
CA PHE A 258 -18.77 -6.67 12.70
C PHE A 258 -19.73 -7.50 11.83
N THR A 259 -20.49 -6.81 10.98
CA THR A 259 -21.30 -7.45 9.94
C THR A 259 -20.44 -7.66 8.69
N TYR A 260 -20.14 -8.91 8.39
CA TYR A 260 -19.44 -9.28 7.16
C TYR A 260 -20.46 -9.54 6.06
N ARG A 261 -20.35 -8.83 4.94
CA ARG A 261 -21.27 -8.97 3.79
C ARG A 261 -21.12 -10.31 3.05
N ALA A 262 -19.99 -10.99 3.23
CA ALA A 262 -19.69 -12.26 2.62
C ALA A 262 -19.14 -13.21 3.69
N THR A 263 -19.76 -14.38 3.83
CA THR A 263 -19.17 -15.52 4.51
C THR A 263 -18.19 -16.17 3.56
N THR A 264 -16.90 -15.91 3.73
CA THR A 264 -15.85 -16.64 3.03
C THR A 264 -15.55 -17.92 3.78
N GLU A 265 -15.62 -19.06 3.08
CA GLU A 265 -15.12 -20.31 3.62
C GLU A 265 -13.63 -20.15 3.95
N LEU A 266 -13.23 -20.66 5.12
CA LEU A 266 -11.82 -20.66 5.50
C LEU A 266 -11.05 -21.49 4.48
N ARG A 267 -9.92 -20.94 4.00
CA ARG A 267 -9.01 -21.73 3.18
C ARG A 267 -8.61 -22.99 3.95
N PRO A 268 -8.52 -24.16 3.29
CA PRO A 268 -8.20 -25.43 3.94
C PRO A 268 -6.90 -25.33 4.74
N GLU A 269 -5.90 -24.63 4.20
CA GLU A 269 -4.62 -24.35 4.87
C GLU A 269 -4.77 -23.68 6.26
N ILE A 270 -5.71 -22.74 6.39
CA ILE A 270 -5.95 -22.00 7.64
C ILE A 270 -6.77 -22.87 8.61
N GLN A 271 -7.71 -23.64 8.06
CA GLN A 271 -8.52 -24.59 8.84
C GLN A 271 -7.64 -25.70 9.43
N ASP A 272 -6.69 -26.23 8.67
CA ASP A 272 -5.74 -27.24 9.13
C ASP A 272 -4.80 -26.67 10.21
N ALA A 273 -4.33 -25.43 10.05
CA ALA A 273 -3.53 -24.74 11.06
C ALA A 273 -4.31 -24.49 12.37
N LEU A 274 -5.60 -24.16 12.30
CA LEU A 274 -6.45 -23.99 13.47
C LEU A 274 -6.74 -25.32 14.19
N THR A 275 -6.79 -26.43 13.45
CA THR A 275 -7.02 -27.76 14.02
C THR A 275 -5.76 -28.43 14.58
N ASN A 276 -4.58 -27.79 14.49
CA ASN A 276 -3.28 -28.36 14.91
C ASN A 276 -3.05 -29.78 14.38
N ARG A 277 -3.56 -30.10 13.18
CA ARG A 277 -3.31 -31.41 12.57
C ARG A 277 -1.88 -31.45 12.06
N THR A 278 -1.09 -32.40 12.57
CA THR A 278 0.27 -32.64 12.10
C THR A 278 0.21 -33.08 10.64
N ILE A 279 0.78 -32.27 9.74
CA ILE A 279 0.94 -32.63 8.34
C ILE A 279 1.97 -33.76 8.28
N VAL A 280 1.50 -34.99 8.04
CA VAL A 280 2.38 -36.11 7.71
C VAL A 280 2.74 -35.94 6.24
N ILE A 281 4.01 -35.65 5.96
CA ILE A 281 4.54 -35.62 4.60
C ILE A 281 4.98 -37.05 4.30
N GLU A 282 4.29 -37.73 3.39
CA GLU A 282 4.73 -39.00 2.78
C GLU A 282 5.83 -38.75 1.73
#